data_AF-A0A553KL84-F1
#
_entry.id   AF-A0A553KL84-F1
#
_cell.length_a   1.000
_cell.length_b   1.000
_cell.length_c   1.000
_cell.angle_alpha   90.00
_cell.angle_beta   90.00
_cell.angle_gamma   90.00
#
_symmetry.space_group_name_H-M   'P 1'
#
loop_
_entity.id
_entity.type
_entity.pdbx_description
1 polymer ?
#
loop_
_entity_poly.entity_id
_entity_poly.type
_entity_poly.pdbx_seq_one_letter_code
_entity_poly.pdbx_strand_id
1 'polypeptide(L)'
;MTVIALNDVWNACFDNMVIVDQDGSVLDLNRSAMRLFSLGPGDFAGVSLCELLGDKSFGRYLKADKETTGISVCIGTQELIANVVPLSRNLEQTRYLIILKNMTQQQQLKYQLQAMNETKLLYDAVLDELEEGVCVVNTEGRILFYNRKMGEIDLREPASVRGRRMFDVWPALDEQASTLLAAMKLSKTLHHRETHFTPNGRAVTTLSRTAPLFVGEQKRGAIQVLRDITEQKQLAESIQQLRKADETKAASPRPLPGQNQTRFRFTDIVYVSREMGQTVEQARRAARSSSTVLIIGETGTGKELFAQSIHNESPRQSAPFIAQNCAALPEGLLEGLLFGTAPGSFTGAVDRPGLFEQANGGTLLLDELNAMGPTLCMAGRLT
;
A
#
# COMPACT_ATOMS: atom_id res chain seq x y z
N MET A 1 73.72 0.85 -14.87
CA MET A 1 72.71 0.86 -13.78
C MET A 1 71.29 1.14 -14.27
N THR A 2 71.09 1.94 -15.31
CA THR A 2 69.76 2.33 -15.83
C THR A 2 68.95 1.20 -16.48
N VAL A 3 69.58 0.24 -17.17
CA VAL A 3 68.85 -0.86 -17.86
C VAL A 3 68.35 -1.93 -16.89
N ILE A 4 69.11 -2.25 -15.85
CA ILE A 4 68.72 -3.23 -14.82
C ILE A 4 67.48 -2.72 -14.06
N ALA A 5 67.48 -1.43 -13.70
CA ALA A 5 66.33 -0.80 -13.03
C ALA A 5 65.04 -0.81 -13.87
N LEU A 6 65.14 -0.66 -15.20
CA LEU A 6 63.98 -0.70 -16.10
C LEU A 6 63.39 -2.11 -16.25
N ASN A 7 64.24 -3.14 -16.31
CA ASN A 7 63.79 -4.53 -16.37
C ASN A 7 63.13 -4.97 -15.05
N ASP A 8 63.64 -4.50 -13.92
CA ASP A 8 63.03 -4.75 -12.62
C ASP A 8 61.66 -4.06 -12.51
N VAL A 9 61.52 -2.83 -12.99
CA VAL A 9 60.23 -2.11 -13.05
C VAL A 9 59.24 -2.80 -13.98
N TRP A 10 59.67 -3.20 -15.18
CA TRP A 10 58.85 -3.93 -16.15
C TRP A 10 58.23 -5.19 -15.53
N ASN A 11 59.04 -5.98 -14.83
CA ASN A 11 58.62 -7.24 -14.21
C ASN A 11 57.96 -7.08 -12.82
N ALA A 12 58.09 -5.92 -12.18
CA ALA A 12 57.38 -5.58 -10.95
C ALA A 12 55.97 -5.03 -11.18
N CYS A 13 55.65 -4.61 -12.42
CA CYS A 13 54.33 -4.10 -12.76
C CYS A 13 53.26 -5.20 -12.66
N PHE A 14 52.11 -4.87 -12.05
CA PHE A 14 50.98 -5.79 -11.87
C PHE A 14 50.07 -5.89 -13.10
N ASP A 15 50.10 -4.89 -13.99
CA ASP A 15 49.37 -4.98 -15.25
C ASP A 15 50.11 -5.92 -16.22
N ASN A 16 49.35 -6.60 -17.08
CA ASN A 16 49.93 -7.51 -18.05
C ASN A 16 50.40 -6.68 -19.25
N MET A 17 51.73 -6.55 -19.40
CA MET A 17 52.33 -5.70 -20.42
C MET A 17 52.97 -6.58 -21.50
N VAL A 18 52.65 -6.29 -22.76
CA VAL A 18 53.12 -7.00 -23.95
C VAL A 18 53.70 -6.00 -24.94
N ILE A 19 54.87 -6.25 -25.49
CA ILE A 19 55.42 -5.48 -26.59
C ILE A 19 55.31 -6.33 -27.86
N VAL A 20 54.77 -5.75 -28.93
CA VAL A 20 54.68 -6.37 -30.25
C VAL A 20 55.32 -5.51 -31.32
N ASP A 21 55.69 -6.13 -32.44
CA ASP A 21 56.04 -5.44 -33.69
C ASP A 21 54.79 -4.92 -34.43
N GLN A 22 55.01 -4.34 -35.63
CA GLN A 22 53.96 -3.83 -36.50
C GLN A 22 53.01 -4.90 -37.08
N ASP A 23 53.46 -6.15 -37.11
CA ASP A 23 52.72 -7.30 -37.65
C ASP A 23 51.96 -8.06 -36.53
N GLY A 24 52.18 -7.68 -35.27
CA GLY A 24 51.55 -8.27 -34.09
C GLY A 24 52.30 -9.46 -33.50
N SER A 25 53.56 -9.67 -33.88
CA SER A 25 54.43 -10.69 -33.28
C SER A 25 54.93 -10.20 -31.92
N VAL A 26 54.85 -11.05 -30.91
CA VAL A 26 55.30 -10.72 -29.55
C VAL A 26 56.82 -10.63 -29.51
N LEU A 27 57.30 -9.46 -29.08
CA LEU A 27 58.72 -9.13 -28.88
C LEU A 27 59.13 -9.31 -27.42
N ASP A 28 58.25 -8.95 -26.47
CA ASP A 28 58.53 -9.05 -25.03
C ASP A 28 57.25 -9.15 -24.19
N LEU A 29 57.36 -9.79 -23.02
CA LEU A 29 56.29 -9.97 -22.03
C LEU A 29 56.83 -9.70 -20.62
N ASN A 30 56.08 -8.97 -19.80
CA ASN A 30 56.41 -8.90 -18.39
C ASN A 30 55.98 -10.16 -17.64
N ARG A 31 56.49 -10.32 -16.41
CA ARG A 31 56.16 -11.45 -15.53
C ARG A 31 54.64 -11.64 -15.35
N SER A 32 53.86 -10.58 -15.31
CA SER A 32 52.40 -10.69 -15.18
C SER A 32 51.76 -11.27 -16.46
N ALA A 33 52.13 -10.74 -17.64
CA ALA A 33 51.63 -11.23 -18.92
C ALA A 33 52.04 -12.68 -19.21
N MET A 34 53.26 -13.09 -18.84
CA MET A 34 53.67 -14.50 -18.94
C MET A 34 52.75 -15.43 -18.13
N ARG A 35 52.33 -15.02 -16.93
CA ARG A 35 51.36 -15.78 -16.13
C ARG A 35 49.96 -15.79 -16.75
N LEU A 36 49.52 -14.67 -17.32
CA LEU A 36 48.22 -14.58 -18.00
C LEU A 36 48.13 -15.58 -19.16
N PHE A 37 49.17 -15.67 -19.98
CA PHE A 37 49.22 -16.56 -21.15
C PHE A 37 49.75 -17.97 -20.84
N SER A 38 50.15 -18.24 -19.59
CA SER A 38 50.79 -19.51 -19.19
C SER A 38 52.05 -19.85 -20.01
N LEU A 39 52.87 -18.86 -20.33
CA LEU A 39 54.10 -19.00 -21.12
C LEU A 39 55.36 -18.99 -20.23
N GLY A 40 56.37 -19.78 -20.61
CA GLY A 40 57.69 -19.77 -20.00
C GLY A 40 58.60 -18.65 -20.54
N PRO A 41 59.72 -18.35 -19.85
CA PRO A 41 60.70 -17.38 -20.35
C PRO A 41 61.31 -17.87 -21.69
N GLY A 42 61.09 -17.13 -22.77
CA GLY A 42 61.61 -17.45 -24.11
C GLY A 42 60.61 -18.14 -25.05
N ASP A 43 59.48 -18.64 -24.54
CA ASP A 43 58.46 -19.35 -25.34
C ASP A 43 57.53 -18.41 -26.14
N PHE A 44 57.76 -17.10 -26.05
CA PHE A 44 56.90 -16.07 -26.64
C PHE A 44 57.48 -15.42 -27.91
N ALA A 45 58.75 -15.63 -28.20
CA ALA A 45 59.42 -14.95 -29.31
C ALA A 45 58.83 -15.39 -30.66
N GLY A 46 58.21 -14.45 -31.38
CA GLY A 46 57.61 -14.69 -32.69
C GLY A 46 56.19 -15.29 -32.65
N VAL A 47 55.62 -15.50 -31.47
CA VAL A 47 54.21 -15.91 -31.32
C VAL A 47 53.31 -14.71 -31.64
N SER A 48 52.21 -14.92 -32.36
CA SER A 48 51.25 -13.84 -32.66
C SER A 48 50.42 -13.49 -31.42
N LEU A 49 50.33 -12.20 -31.08
CA LEU A 49 49.45 -11.74 -30.00
C LEU A 49 47.98 -12.08 -30.29
N CYS A 50 47.56 -11.99 -31.55
CA CYS A 50 46.19 -12.32 -31.94
C CYS A 50 45.84 -13.79 -31.66
N GLU A 51 46.81 -14.69 -31.77
CA GLU A 51 46.64 -16.11 -31.41
C GLU A 51 46.56 -16.30 -29.89
N LEU A 52 47.42 -15.61 -29.13
CA LEU A 52 47.38 -15.63 -27.66
C LEU A 52 46.07 -15.07 -27.08
N LEU A 53 45.53 -14.04 -27.71
CA LEU A 53 44.24 -13.46 -27.34
C LEU A 53 43.04 -14.28 -27.86
N GLY A 54 43.24 -15.19 -28.81
CA GLY A 54 42.16 -15.89 -29.50
C GLY A 54 41.28 -14.99 -30.38
N ASP A 55 41.70 -13.76 -30.66
CA ASP A 55 40.96 -12.76 -31.42
C ASP A 55 41.79 -12.23 -32.60
N LYS A 56 41.51 -12.77 -33.80
CA LYS A 56 42.15 -12.36 -35.06
C LYS A 56 41.85 -10.91 -35.44
N SER A 57 40.77 -10.33 -34.92
CA SER A 57 40.37 -8.95 -35.24
C SER A 57 41.23 -7.91 -34.51
N PHE A 58 41.94 -8.31 -33.45
CA PHE A 58 42.75 -7.42 -32.63
C PHE A 58 43.86 -6.70 -33.42
N GLY A 59 44.39 -7.33 -34.47
CA GLY A 59 45.42 -6.75 -35.33
C GLY A 59 45.04 -5.42 -35.99
N ARG A 60 43.73 -5.10 -36.10
CA ARG A 60 43.27 -3.80 -36.63
C ARG A 60 43.69 -2.60 -35.76
N TYR A 61 43.92 -2.82 -34.48
CA TYR A 61 44.30 -1.78 -33.53
C TYR A 61 45.82 -1.49 -33.54
N LEU A 62 46.63 -2.37 -34.14
CA LEU A 62 48.09 -2.24 -34.29
C LEU A 62 48.49 -1.42 -35.53
N LYS A 63 47.57 -0.62 -36.08
CA LYS A 63 47.79 0.26 -37.24
C LYS A 63 47.46 1.71 -36.94
N ALA A 64 47.10 2.01 -35.69
CA ALA A 64 46.74 3.36 -35.27
C ALA A 64 48.00 4.11 -34.82
N ASP A 65 48.22 5.29 -35.40
CA ASP A 65 49.28 6.23 -34.96
C ASP A 65 48.99 6.88 -33.60
N LYS A 66 47.82 6.59 -33.01
CA LYS A 66 47.38 7.10 -31.71
C LYS A 66 47.11 5.96 -30.75
N GLU A 67 47.25 6.25 -29.47
CA GLU A 67 46.82 5.34 -28.41
C GLU A 67 45.35 4.97 -28.58
N THR A 68 45.06 3.68 -28.42
CA THR A 68 43.70 3.13 -28.48
C THR A 68 43.42 2.43 -27.16
N THR A 69 42.49 2.97 -26.37
CA THR A 69 42.17 2.48 -25.03
C THR A 69 40.78 1.86 -24.96
N GLY A 70 40.54 0.95 -24.02
CA GLY A 70 39.19 0.43 -23.77
C GLY A 70 38.77 -0.71 -24.70
N ILE A 71 39.71 -1.39 -25.34
CA ILE A 71 39.39 -2.51 -26.23
C ILE A 71 39.03 -3.73 -25.36
N SER A 72 37.81 -4.23 -25.49
CA SER A 72 37.38 -5.44 -24.78
C SER A 72 38.02 -6.67 -25.41
N VAL A 73 38.63 -7.52 -24.58
CA VAL A 73 39.26 -8.78 -25.01
C VAL A 73 38.87 -9.88 -24.04
N CYS A 74 38.51 -11.06 -24.55
CA CYS A 74 38.16 -12.21 -23.73
C CYS A 74 39.18 -13.32 -23.94
N ILE A 75 39.81 -13.78 -22.86
CA ILE A 75 40.71 -14.95 -22.88
C ILE A 75 40.08 -16.03 -22.01
N GLY A 76 39.52 -17.06 -22.63
CA GLY A 76 38.74 -18.08 -21.92
C GLY A 76 37.53 -17.45 -21.20
N THR A 77 37.53 -17.52 -19.86
CA THR A 77 36.50 -16.90 -19.00
C THR A 77 36.91 -15.54 -18.43
N GLN A 78 38.11 -15.05 -18.76
CA GLN A 78 38.58 -13.76 -18.26
C GLN A 78 38.20 -12.64 -19.22
N GLU A 79 37.57 -11.60 -18.68
CA GLU A 79 37.30 -10.36 -19.39
C GLU A 79 38.42 -9.35 -19.07
N LEU A 80 39.07 -8.87 -20.13
CA LEU A 80 40.21 -7.98 -20.08
C LEU A 80 39.89 -6.70 -20.88
N ILE A 81 40.50 -5.60 -20.45
CA ILE A 81 40.57 -4.38 -21.24
C ILE A 81 42.01 -4.21 -21.72
N ALA A 82 42.16 -4.09 -23.04
CA ALA A 82 43.42 -3.81 -23.71
C ALA A 82 43.53 -2.32 -24.03
N ASN A 83 44.68 -1.75 -23.68
CA ASN A 83 45.12 -0.43 -24.15
C ASN A 83 46.35 -0.62 -25.01
N VAL A 84 46.30 -0.11 -26.24
CA VAL A 84 47.39 -0.19 -27.22
C VAL A 84 48.04 1.19 -27.32
N VAL A 85 49.33 1.26 -27.03
CA VAL A 85 50.12 2.49 -27.04
C VAL A 85 51.25 2.35 -28.06
N PRO A 86 51.29 3.17 -29.13
CA PRO A 86 52.40 3.14 -30.08
C PRO A 86 53.68 3.67 -29.43
N LEU A 87 54.79 2.94 -29.59
CA LEU A 87 56.12 3.29 -29.11
C LEU A 87 56.93 3.86 -30.29
N SER A 88 56.66 5.11 -30.66
CA SER A 88 57.34 5.81 -31.75
C SER A 88 58.46 6.72 -31.21
N ARG A 89 59.68 6.16 -31.09
CA ARG A 89 60.91 6.95 -30.87
C ARG A 89 62.01 6.45 -31.80
N ASN A 90 62.27 7.19 -32.89
CA ASN A 90 63.46 7.07 -33.76
C ASN A 90 63.84 5.65 -34.25
N LEU A 91 62.90 4.73 -34.37
CA LEU A 91 63.13 3.38 -34.92
C LEU A 91 62.58 3.30 -36.36
N GLU A 92 63.25 2.56 -37.24
CA GLU A 92 62.76 2.25 -38.61
C GLU A 92 61.44 1.46 -38.62
N GLN A 93 61.03 0.88 -37.48
CA GLN A 93 59.80 0.09 -37.33
C GLN A 93 59.03 0.49 -36.08
N THR A 94 57.72 0.71 -36.22
CA THR A 94 56.79 1.02 -35.13
C THR A 94 56.55 -0.22 -34.27
N ARG A 95 56.62 -0.06 -32.95
CA ARG A 95 56.28 -1.10 -31.97
C ARG A 95 55.08 -0.65 -31.15
N TYR A 96 54.36 -1.61 -30.57
CA TYR A 96 53.20 -1.30 -29.74
C TYR A 96 53.37 -1.92 -28.35
N LEU A 97 53.06 -1.14 -27.32
CA LEU A 97 52.85 -1.61 -25.97
C LEU A 97 51.37 -1.89 -25.77
N ILE A 98 51.01 -3.15 -25.52
CA ILE A 98 49.67 -3.54 -25.09
C ILE A 98 49.68 -3.72 -23.58
N ILE A 99 48.75 -3.05 -22.90
CA ILE A 99 48.48 -3.23 -21.48
C ILE A 99 47.13 -3.94 -21.37
N LEU A 100 47.13 -5.17 -20.87
CA LEU A 100 45.93 -5.97 -20.63
C LEU A 100 45.60 -5.94 -19.14
N LYS A 101 44.47 -5.33 -18.79
CA LYS A 101 43.99 -5.25 -17.42
C LYS A 101 42.83 -6.21 -17.22
N ASN A 102 42.94 -7.09 -16.23
CA ASN A 102 41.87 -8.04 -15.91
C ASN A 102 40.73 -7.29 -15.17
N MET A 103 39.55 -7.30 -15.77
CA MET A 103 38.36 -6.61 -15.27
C MET A 103 37.29 -7.56 -14.74
N THR A 104 37.51 -8.88 -14.87
CA THR A 104 36.54 -9.93 -14.54
C THR A 104 35.91 -9.76 -13.16
N GLN A 105 36.73 -9.60 -12.09
CA GLN A 105 36.22 -9.43 -10.73
C GLN A 105 35.44 -8.11 -10.56
N GLN A 106 35.91 -7.03 -11.19
CA GLN A 106 35.26 -5.72 -11.10
C GLN A 106 33.91 -5.70 -11.84
N GLN A 107 33.82 -6.36 -12.99
CA GLN A 107 32.58 -6.52 -13.73
C GLN A 107 31.59 -7.42 -12.98
N GLN A 108 32.04 -8.56 -12.42
CA GLN A 108 31.18 -9.41 -11.60
C GLN A 108 30.58 -8.64 -10.41
N LEU A 109 31.39 -7.86 -9.70
CA LEU A 109 30.91 -7.02 -8.61
C LEU A 109 29.90 -5.98 -9.08
N LYS A 110 30.14 -5.36 -10.24
CA LYS A 110 29.21 -4.39 -10.85
C LYS A 110 27.86 -5.05 -11.18
N TYR A 111 27.87 -6.24 -11.77
CA TYR A 111 26.65 -6.99 -12.07
C TYR A 111 25.89 -7.37 -10.79
N GLN A 112 26.59 -7.82 -9.74
CA GLN A 112 25.97 -8.13 -8.45
C GLN A 112 25.32 -6.88 -7.82
N LEU A 113 25.98 -5.73 -7.87
CA LEU A 113 25.42 -4.47 -7.37
C LEU A 113 24.19 -4.04 -8.17
N GLN A 114 24.19 -4.19 -9.50
CA GLN A 114 23.02 -3.91 -10.32
C GLN A 114 21.85 -4.82 -9.96
N ALA A 115 22.06 -6.13 -9.89
CA ALA A 115 21.01 -7.08 -9.52
C ALA A 115 20.45 -6.80 -8.11
N MET A 116 21.30 -6.43 -7.15
CA MET A 116 20.87 -6.06 -5.80
C MET A 116 20.05 -4.77 -5.80
N ASN A 117 20.42 -3.78 -6.61
CA ASN A 117 19.66 -2.53 -6.76
C ASN A 117 18.30 -2.76 -7.44
N GLU A 118 18.24 -3.58 -8.48
CA GLU A 118 16.98 -3.96 -9.14
C GLU A 118 16.03 -4.66 -8.15
N THR A 119 16.56 -5.62 -7.38
CA THR A 119 15.80 -6.31 -6.35
C THR A 119 15.27 -5.35 -5.29
N LYS A 120 16.09 -4.38 -4.85
CA LYS A 120 15.66 -3.34 -3.91
C LYS A 120 14.53 -2.48 -4.48
N LEU A 121 14.65 -2.04 -5.73
CA LEU A 121 13.61 -1.22 -6.38
C LEU A 121 12.29 -1.99 -6.53
N LEU A 122 12.37 -3.29 -6.82
CA LEU A 122 11.18 -4.15 -6.88
C LEU A 122 10.47 -4.21 -5.52
N TYR A 123 11.21 -4.42 -4.42
CA TYR A 123 10.61 -4.42 -3.08
C TYR A 123 10.03 -3.07 -2.68
N ASP A 124 10.70 -1.97 -3.01
CA ASP A 124 10.18 -0.62 -2.77
C ASP A 124 8.84 -0.42 -3.50
N ALA A 125 8.74 -0.84 -4.77
CA ALA A 125 7.51 -0.76 -5.55
C ALA A 125 6.37 -1.63 -4.96
N VAL A 126 6.66 -2.88 -4.56
CA VAL A 126 5.66 -3.75 -3.92
C VAL A 126 5.12 -3.13 -2.64
N LEU A 127 5.98 -2.52 -1.83
CA LEU A 127 5.57 -1.87 -0.58
C LEU A 127 4.82 -0.55 -0.81
N ASP A 128 5.08 0.15 -1.91
CA ASP A 128 4.36 1.38 -2.28
C ASP A 128 2.92 1.12 -2.76
N GLU A 129 2.63 -0.07 -3.31
CA GLU A 129 1.28 -0.49 -3.71
C GLU A 129 0.41 -0.97 -2.53
N LEU A 130 0.96 -1.08 -1.32
CA LEU A 130 0.18 -1.47 -0.14
C LEU A 130 -0.77 -0.35 0.30
N GLU A 131 -1.99 -0.71 0.67
CA GLU A 131 -2.96 0.20 1.31
C GLU A 131 -2.58 0.58 2.74
N GLU A 132 -1.52 -0.02 3.29
CA GLU A 132 -0.98 0.25 4.62
C GLU A 132 0.26 1.13 4.54
N GLY A 133 0.36 2.10 5.45
CA GLY A 133 1.57 2.88 5.66
C GLY A 133 2.65 2.01 6.30
N VAL A 134 3.84 1.96 5.72
CA VAL A 134 4.98 1.18 6.25
C VAL A 134 6.16 2.10 6.50
N CYS A 135 6.68 2.06 7.72
CA CYS A 135 7.90 2.75 8.12
C CYS A 135 8.85 1.77 8.81
N VAL A 136 10.12 1.77 8.40
CA VAL A 136 11.18 0.92 8.98
C VAL A 136 12.31 1.80 9.45
N VAL A 137 12.81 1.56 10.66
CA VAL A 137 13.96 2.25 11.24
C VAL A 137 15.04 1.24 11.61
N ASN A 138 16.31 1.67 11.59
CA ASN A 138 17.41 0.88 12.13
C ASN A 138 17.52 1.02 13.66
N THR A 139 18.48 0.32 14.27
CA THR A 139 18.77 0.37 15.71
C THR A 139 19.18 1.75 16.23
N GLU A 140 19.64 2.65 15.35
CA GLU A 140 20.00 4.04 15.69
C GLU A 140 18.83 5.02 15.50
N GLY A 141 17.67 4.53 15.04
CA GLY A 141 16.51 5.36 14.76
C GLY A 141 16.56 6.15 13.45
N ARG A 142 17.44 5.77 12.51
CA ARG A 142 17.38 6.26 11.13
C ARG A 142 16.31 5.51 10.35
N ILE A 143 15.53 6.26 9.57
CA ILE A 143 14.45 5.73 8.73
C ILE A 143 15.08 5.06 7.51
N LEU A 144 14.96 3.74 7.42
CA LEU A 144 15.46 2.93 6.30
C LEU A 144 14.47 2.88 5.15
N PHE A 145 13.18 2.79 5.47
CA PHE A 145 12.12 2.66 4.50
C PHE A 145 10.87 3.41 4.98
N TYR A 146 10.14 3.98 4.03
CA TYR A 146 8.95 4.79 4.26
C TYR A 146 8.14 4.84 2.97
N ASN A 147 7.04 4.10 2.88
CA ASN A 147 6.29 3.98 1.62
C ASN A 147 5.42 5.20 1.33
N ARG A 148 4.92 5.28 0.10
CA ARG A 148 3.99 6.31 -0.35
C ARG A 148 2.77 6.43 0.57
N LYS A 149 2.18 5.31 0.96
CA LYS A 149 0.97 5.31 1.79
C LYS A 149 1.19 5.96 3.16
N MET A 150 2.34 5.73 3.78
CA MET A 150 2.69 6.41 5.03
C MET A 150 2.81 7.92 4.83
N GLY A 151 3.40 8.35 3.70
CA GLY A 151 3.48 9.77 3.33
C GLY A 151 2.12 10.43 3.13
N GLU A 152 1.14 9.71 2.59
CA GLU A 152 -0.25 10.20 2.49
C GLU A 152 -0.89 10.40 3.86
N ILE A 153 -0.67 9.46 4.80
CA ILE A 153 -1.23 9.52 6.14
C ILE A 153 -0.59 10.66 6.96
N ASP A 154 0.74 10.78 6.92
CA ASP A 154 1.48 11.80 7.67
C ASP A 154 1.57 13.16 6.94
N LEU A 155 1.04 13.25 5.72
CA LEU A 155 1.13 14.40 4.82
C LEU A 155 2.58 14.84 4.54
N ARG A 156 3.45 13.89 4.20
CA ARG A 156 4.90 14.09 3.97
C ARG A 156 5.40 13.35 2.74
N GLU A 157 6.37 13.97 2.06
CA GLU A 157 7.03 13.38 0.90
C GLU A 157 8.03 12.29 1.33
N PRO A 158 7.90 11.02 0.88
CA PRO A 158 8.79 9.93 1.27
C PRO A 158 10.28 10.23 1.07
N ALA A 159 10.64 10.87 -0.05
CA ALA A 159 12.02 11.21 -0.36
C ALA A 159 12.66 12.20 0.66
N SER A 160 11.84 13.03 1.31
CA SER A 160 12.31 13.99 2.32
C SER A 160 12.56 13.37 3.71
N VAL A 161 12.09 12.14 3.91
CA VAL A 161 12.04 11.43 5.20
C VAL A 161 13.06 10.30 5.24
N ARG A 162 13.17 9.51 4.16
CA ARG A 162 14.08 8.36 4.06
C ARG A 162 15.54 8.79 4.35
N GLY A 163 16.24 8.03 5.19
CA GLY A 163 17.64 8.25 5.57
C GLY A 163 17.87 9.22 6.73
N ARG A 164 16.85 10.02 7.11
CA ARG A 164 16.91 10.93 8.26
C ARG A 164 16.67 10.19 9.58
N ARG A 165 17.03 10.82 10.71
CA ARG A 165 16.66 10.30 12.03
C ARG A 165 15.20 10.64 12.33
N MET A 166 14.50 9.72 12.97
CA MET A 166 13.07 9.89 13.27
C MET A 166 12.77 11.17 14.06
N PHE A 167 13.62 11.53 15.02
CA PHE A 167 13.46 12.74 15.85
C PHE A 167 13.66 14.05 15.08
N ASP A 168 14.40 14.02 13.97
CA ASP A 168 14.56 15.20 13.10
C ASP A 168 13.31 15.43 12.24
N VAL A 169 12.56 14.35 11.96
CA VAL A 169 11.32 14.38 11.15
C VAL A 169 10.12 14.70 12.03
N TRP A 170 10.09 14.13 13.24
CA TRP A 170 9.06 14.34 14.25
C TRP A 170 9.68 14.83 15.57
N PRO A 171 9.91 16.14 15.71
CA PRO A 171 10.55 16.72 16.90
C PRO A 171 9.70 16.62 18.17
N ALA A 172 8.38 16.46 18.01
CA ALA A 172 7.44 16.30 19.11
C ALA A 172 7.41 14.87 19.69
N LEU A 173 8.05 13.90 19.02
CA LEU A 173 8.21 12.55 19.57
C LEU A 173 9.40 12.55 20.53
N ASP A 174 9.15 12.19 21.78
CA ASP A 174 10.21 11.85 22.73
C ASP A 174 10.52 10.33 22.68
N GLU A 175 11.58 9.91 23.40
CA GLU A 175 11.98 8.50 23.48
C GLU A 175 10.92 7.56 24.11
N GLN A 176 9.91 8.11 24.78
CA GLN A 176 8.85 7.35 25.46
C GLN A 176 7.56 7.27 24.63
N ALA A 177 7.28 8.28 23.79
CA ALA A 177 6.12 8.37 22.93
C ALA A 177 6.26 7.57 21.63
N SER A 178 7.49 7.31 21.19
CA SER A 178 7.74 6.57 19.95
C SER A 178 7.48 5.06 20.10
N THR A 179 6.42 4.57 19.45
CA THR A 179 6.11 3.13 19.43
C THR A 179 7.22 2.30 18.76
N LEU A 180 7.96 2.89 17.80
CA LEU A 180 9.12 2.28 17.13
C LEU A 180 10.26 2.03 18.12
N LEU A 181 10.61 3.03 18.94
CA LEU A 181 11.64 2.88 19.97
C LEU A 181 11.20 1.95 21.09
N ALA A 182 9.95 2.06 21.53
CA ALA A 182 9.39 1.19 22.55
C ALA A 182 9.42 -0.29 22.11
N ALA A 183 9.02 -0.60 20.86
CA ALA A 183 9.08 -1.95 20.32
C ALA A 183 10.53 -2.47 20.20
N MET A 184 11.48 -1.61 19.82
CA MET A 184 12.90 -1.97 19.79
C MET A 184 13.47 -2.26 21.19
N LYS A 185 13.21 -1.39 22.17
CA LYS A 185 13.70 -1.54 23.56
C LYS A 185 13.07 -2.76 24.24
N LEU A 186 11.76 -2.91 24.12
CA LEU A 186 11.01 -3.99 24.77
C LEU A 186 11.11 -5.34 24.04
N SER A 187 11.57 -5.34 22.78
CA SER A 187 11.59 -6.53 21.91
C SER A 187 10.22 -7.21 21.80
N LYS A 188 9.15 -6.40 21.82
CA LYS A 188 7.77 -6.86 21.78
C LYS A 188 7.02 -6.15 20.68
N THR A 189 6.04 -6.84 20.11
CA THR A 189 5.08 -6.21 19.20
C THR A 189 4.14 -5.36 20.03
N LEU A 190 3.97 -4.10 19.61
CA LEU A 190 3.06 -3.14 20.19
C LEU A 190 1.91 -2.89 19.22
N HIS A 191 0.71 -2.77 19.76
CA HIS A 191 -0.48 -2.36 19.03
C HIS A 191 -0.95 -1.05 19.63
N HIS A 192 -1.08 -0.03 18.80
CA HIS A 192 -1.54 1.27 19.26
C HIS A 192 -2.59 1.82 18.30
N ARG A 193 -3.75 2.15 18.84
CA ARG A 193 -4.87 2.73 18.10
C ARG A 193 -5.03 4.17 18.54
N GLU A 194 -5.02 5.07 17.58
CA GLU A 194 -5.14 6.51 17.81
C GLU A 194 -6.21 7.08 16.86
N THR A 195 -7.00 8.01 17.36
CA THR A 195 -7.90 8.81 16.53
C THR A 195 -7.36 10.23 16.54
N HIS A 196 -6.96 10.73 15.39
CA HIS A 196 -6.53 12.12 15.20
C HIS A 196 -7.52 12.84 14.29
N PHE A 197 -7.45 14.17 14.27
CA PHE A 197 -8.28 15.01 13.40
C PHE A 197 -7.40 15.64 12.33
N THR A 198 -7.83 15.53 11.07
CA THR A 198 -7.17 16.24 9.98
C THR A 198 -7.35 17.77 10.15
N PRO A 199 -6.56 18.60 9.45
CA PRO A 199 -6.75 20.06 9.46
C PRO A 199 -8.17 20.51 9.07
N ASN A 200 -8.90 19.68 8.33
CA ASN A 200 -10.28 19.93 7.89
C ASN A 200 -11.33 19.41 8.89
N GLY A 201 -10.92 18.94 10.08
CA GLY A 201 -11.81 18.45 11.13
C GLY A 201 -12.31 17.02 10.95
N ARG A 202 -11.86 16.28 9.94
CA ARG A 202 -12.24 14.87 9.75
C ARG A 202 -11.50 13.99 10.77
N ALA A 203 -12.24 13.21 11.55
CA ALA A 203 -11.66 12.21 12.44
C ALA A 203 -11.13 11.02 11.62
N VAL A 204 -9.84 10.71 11.76
CA VAL A 204 -9.17 9.56 11.14
C VAL A 204 -8.67 8.67 12.26
N THR A 205 -9.06 7.39 12.23
CA THR A 205 -8.61 6.39 13.20
C THR A 205 -7.61 5.47 12.55
N THR A 206 -6.38 5.51 13.06
CA THR A 206 -5.30 4.64 12.60
C THR A 206 -5.03 3.53 13.60
N LEU A 207 -4.90 2.30 13.10
CA LEU A 207 -4.36 1.17 13.83
C LEU A 207 -2.90 0.99 13.44
N SER A 208 -2.01 1.15 14.41
CA SER A 208 -0.59 0.90 14.24
C SER A 208 -0.18 -0.43 14.87
N ARG A 209 0.62 -1.19 14.14
CA ARG A 209 1.35 -2.36 14.64
C ARG A 209 2.82 -2.08 14.49
N THR A 210 3.53 -2.11 15.62
CA THR A 210 4.97 -1.85 15.64
C THR A 210 5.70 -3.07 16.19
N ALA A 211 6.66 -3.59 15.45
CA ALA A 211 7.39 -4.80 15.82
C ALA A 211 8.91 -4.61 15.66
N PRO A 212 9.74 -5.22 16.52
CA PRO A 212 11.17 -5.30 16.28
C PRO A 212 11.47 -6.11 15.02
N LEU A 213 12.41 -5.64 14.22
CA LEU A 213 12.87 -6.30 13.00
C LEU A 213 14.15 -7.09 13.28
N PHE A 214 14.13 -8.39 12.99
CA PHE A 214 15.25 -9.30 13.14
C PHE A 214 15.68 -9.83 11.76
N VAL A 215 16.99 -9.96 11.57
CA VAL A 215 17.59 -10.67 10.43
C VAL A 215 18.47 -11.77 11.03
N GLY A 216 18.02 -13.01 10.92
CA GLY A 216 18.53 -14.11 11.75
C GLY A 216 18.22 -13.84 13.22
N GLU A 217 19.20 -14.05 14.10
CA GLU A 217 19.07 -13.74 15.54
C GLU A 217 19.36 -12.28 15.88
N GLN A 218 19.89 -11.50 14.93
CA GLN A 218 20.29 -10.13 15.19
C GLN A 218 19.14 -9.15 14.97
N LYS A 219 18.85 -8.34 15.99
CA LYS A 219 17.94 -7.19 15.86
C LYS A 219 18.56 -6.13 14.95
N ARG A 220 17.87 -5.79 13.87
CA ARG A 220 18.29 -4.78 12.89
C ARG A 220 17.53 -3.47 13.00
N GLY A 221 16.40 -3.45 13.73
CA GLY A 221 15.63 -2.24 13.95
C GLY A 221 14.19 -2.51 14.36
N ALA A 222 13.25 -1.71 13.87
CA ALA A 222 11.81 -1.94 14.00
C ALA A 222 11.05 -1.52 12.76
N ILE A 223 9.88 -2.14 12.58
CA ILE A 223 8.91 -1.85 11.55
C ILE A 223 7.61 -1.39 12.20
N GLN A 224 7.01 -0.34 11.65
CA GLN A 224 5.66 0.11 11.95
C GLN A 224 4.81 -0.02 10.70
N VAL A 225 3.65 -0.64 10.87
CA VAL A 225 2.60 -0.74 9.86
C VAL A 225 1.39 0.01 10.38
N LEU A 226 0.87 0.94 9.60
CA LEU A 226 -0.21 1.85 9.93
C LEU A 226 -1.35 1.64 8.95
N ARG A 227 -2.54 1.32 9.47
CA ARG A 227 -3.76 1.12 8.68
C ARG A 227 -4.81 2.14 9.10
N ASP A 228 -5.45 2.80 8.14
CA ASP A 228 -6.67 3.57 8.39
C ASP A 228 -7.85 2.60 8.57
N ILE A 229 -8.49 2.65 9.74
CA ILE A 229 -9.62 1.81 10.10
C ILE A 229 -10.87 2.64 10.40
N THR A 230 -10.92 3.89 9.92
CA THR A 230 -12.01 4.83 10.22
C THR A 230 -13.38 4.26 9.85
N GLU A 231 -13.53 3.79 8.61
CA GLU A 231 -14.79 3.20 8.11
C GLU A 231 -15.14 1.90 8.85
N GLN A 232 -14.14 1.05 9.10
CA GLN A 232 -14.31 -0.21 9.84
C GLN A 232 -14.79 0.04 11.28
N LYS A 233 -14.22 1.06 11.95
CA LYS A 233 -14.62 1.47 13.29
C LYS A 233 -16.04 2.03 13.29
N GLN A 234 -16.37 2.92 12.35
CA GLN A 234 -17.72 3.48 12.22
C GLN A 234 -18.77 2.39 12.00
N LEU A 235 -18.47 1.41 11.15
CA LEU A 235 -19.34 0.26 10.92
C LEU A 235 -19.49 -0.60 12.18
N ALA A 236 -18.39 -0.93 12.87
CA ALA A 236 -18.43 -1.72 14.10
C ALA A 236 -19.20 -1.02 15.22
N GLU A 237 -19.01 0.30 15.39
CA GLU A 237 -19.76 1.10 16.36
C GLU A 237 -21.25 1.15 16.00
N SER A 238 -21.57 1.26 14.71
CA SER A 238 -22.95 1.21 14.22
C SER A 238 -23.60 -0.15 14.52
N ILE A 239 -22.89 -1.26 14.29
CA ILE A 239 -23.36 -2.61 14.65
C ILE A 239 -23.60 -2.71 16.17
N GLN A 240 -22.70 -2.14 16.98
CA GLN A 240 -22.85 -2.17 18.44
C GLN A 240 -24.06 -1.34 18.92
N GLN A 241 -24.32 -0.19 18.31
CA GLN A 241 -25.50 0.63 18.61
C GLN A 241 -26.79 -0.11 18.25
N LEU A 242 -26.84 -0.77 17.09
CA LEU A 242 -27.96 -1.61 16.69
C LEU A 242 -28.21 -2.78 17.67
N ARG A 243 -27.14 -3.47 18.10
CA ARG A 243 -27.23 -4.54 19.11
C ARG A 243 -27.77 -4.04 20.45
N LYS A 244 -27.29 -2.88 20.92
CA LYS A 244 -27.80 -2.28 22.16
C LYS A 244 -29.28 -1.91 22.05
N ALA A 245 -29.72 -1.38 20.91
CA ALA A 245 -31.13 -1.10 20.67
C ALA A 245 -31.99 -2.38 20.73
N ASP A 246 -31.49 -3.49 20.18
CA ASP A 246 -32.13 -4.81 20.26
C ASP A 246 -32.11 -5.39 21.70
N GLU A 247 -31.05 -5.20 22.48
CA GLU A 247 -30.96 -5.63 23.89
C GLU A 247 -31.89 -4.83 24.82
N THR A 248 -32.02 -3.51 24.63
CA THR A 248 -33.03 -2.72 25.35
C THR A 248 -34.46 -3.14 25.00
N LYS A 249 -34.70 -3.61 23.77
CA LYS A 249 -35.97 -4.23 23.35
C LYS A 249 -36.16 -5.67 23.88
N ALA A 250 -35.08 -6.39 24.20
CA ALA A 250 -35.12 -7.73 24.78
C ALA A 250 -35.26 -7.74 26.31
N ALA A 251 -34.84 -6.67 26.99
CA ALA A 251 -35.08 -6.44 28.43
C ALA A 251 -36.47 -5.86 28.73
N SER A 252 -37.20 -5.44 27.70
CA SER A 252 -38.65 -5.25 27.76
C SER A 252 -39.33 -6.57 27.34
N PRO A 253 -40.46 -6.98 27.95
CA PRO A 253 -41.06 -8.27 27.63
C PRO A 253 -41.33 -8.34 26.12
N ARG A 254 -40.86 -9.40 25.46
CA ARG A 254 -41.27 -9.74 24.09
C ARG A 254 -42.79 -9.54 23.99
N PRO A 255 -43.30 -8.71 23.06
CA PRO A 255 -44.73 -8.63 22.85
C PRO A 255 -45.18 -10.03 22.42
N LEU A 256 -46.12 -10.60 23.18
CA LEU A 256 -46.78 -11.84 22.81
C LEU A 256 -47.39 -11.68 21.40
N PRO A 257 -47.47 -12.76 20.60
CA PRO A 257 -48.14 -12.70 19.30
C PRO A 257 -49.58 -12.22 19.49
N GLY A 258 -49.91 -11.05 18.94
CA GLY A 258 -51.23 -10.41 19.08
C GLY A 258 -51.25 -9.07 19.83
N GLN A 259 -50.13 -8.57 20.36
CA GLN A 259 -50.06 -7.20 20.88
C GLN A 259 -49.56 -6.21 19.82
N ASN A 260 -50.50 -5.69 19.03
CA ASN A 260 -50.29 -4.48 18.27
C ASN A 260 -49.86 -3.34 19.21
N GLN A 261 -48.69 -2.76 18.98
CA GLN A 261 -48.20 -1.60 19.75
C GLN A 261 -48.96 -0.30 19.41
N THR A 262 -49.92 -0.36 18.48
CA THR A 262 -50.77 0.75 18.06
C THR A 262 -51.85 1.02 19.11
N ARG A 263 -51.74 2.15 19.80
CA ARG A 263 -52.65 2.54 20.89
C ARG A 263 -53.78 3.45 20.43
N PHE A 264 -53.62 4.12 19.29
CA PHE A 264 -54.53 5.16 18.83
C PHE A 264 -55.49 4.67 17.74
N ARG A 265 -56.75 5.09 17.84
CA ARG A 265 -57.80 4.93 16.83
C ARG A 265 -58.31 6.30 16.41
N PHE A 266 -59.05 6.36 15.30
CA PHE A 266 -59.65 7.62 14.84
C PHE A 266 -60.58 8.26 15.88
N THR A 267 -61.14 7.48 16.81
CA THR A 267 -61.94 7.98 17.94
C THR A 267 -61.13 8.78 18.96
N ASP A 268 -59.82 8.60 19.00
CA ASP A 268 -58.92 9.28 19.93
C ASP A 268 -58.42 10.63 19.37
N ILE A 269 -58.71 10.91 18.09
CA ILE A 269 -58.38 12.18 17.44
C ILE A 269 -59.50 13.18 17.74
N VAL A 270 -59.25 14.09 18.68
CA VAL A 270 -60.18 15.18 19.02
C VAL A 270 -59.95 16.37 18.10
N TYR A 271 -61.01 16.85 17.44
CA TYR A 271 -60.96 18.01 16.55
C TYR A 271 -62.26 18.81 16.55
N VAL A 272 -62.19 20.08 16.16
CA VAL A 272 -63.34 21.01 16.10
C VAL A 272 -63.53 21.62 14.71
N SER A 273 -62.44 21.78 13.94
CA SER A 273 -62.47 22.35 12.58
C SER A 273 -63.07 21.39 11.55
N ARG A 274 -63.82 21.91 10.59
CA ARG A 274 -64.41 21.14 9.48
C ARG A 274 -63.33 20.48 8.60
N GLU A 275 -62.22 21.16 8.40
CA GLU A 275 -61.07 20.74 7.60
C GLU A 275 -60.44 19.47 8.18
N MET A 276 -60.16 19.46 9.49
CA MET A 276 -59.65 18.27 10.18
C MET A 276 -60.63 17.10 10.11
N GLY A 277 -61.95 17.36 10.19
CA GLY A 277 -62.95 16.33 9.99
C GLY A 277 -62.90 15.69 8.60
N GLN A 278 -62.65 16.49 7.56
CA GLN A 278 -62.44 15.97 6.20
C GLN A 278 -61.16 15.12 6.11
N THR A 279 -60.07 15.55 6.76
CA THR A 279 -58.81 14.79 6.80
C THR A 279 -58.97 13.43 7.51
N VAL A 280 -59.70 13.39 8.63
CA VAL A 280 -60.02 12.14 9.34
C VAL A 280 -60.84 11.19 8.46
N GLU A 281 -61.86 11.70 7.76
CA GLU A 281 -62.65 10.89 6.83
C GLU A 281 -61.84 10.39 5.63
N GLN A 282 -60.93 11.20 5.09
CA GLN A 282 -60.01 10.79 4.04
C GLN A 282 -59.08 9.66 4.51
N ALA A 283 -58.49 9.81 5.70
CA ALA A 283 -57.64 8.79 6.30
C ALA A 283 -58.41 7.49 6.57
N ARG A 284 -59.67 7.58 7.00
CA ARG A 284 -60.57 6.42 7.20
C ARG A 284 -60.83 5.66 5.90
N ARG A 285 -61.02 6.38 4.78
CA ARG A 285 -61.14 5.76 3.45
C ARG A 285 -59.85 5.10 3.01
N ALA A 286 -58.71 5.76 3.26
CA ALA A 286 -57.39 5.21 2.95
C ALA A 286 -57.08 3.93 3.75
N ALA A 287 -57.51 3.84 5.02
CA ALA A 287 -57.34 2.64 5.84
C ALA A 287 -57.97 1.38 5.23
N ARG A 288 -59.03 1.52 4.43
CA ARG A 288 -59.72 0.40 3.79
C ARG A 288 -59.10 -0.03 2.47
N SER A 289 -58.10 0.70 1.97
CA SER A 289 -57.39 0.36 0.74
C SER A 289 -56.02 -0.26 1.04
N SER A 290 -55.41 -0.86 0.01
CA SER A 290 -54.04 -1.38 0.07
C SER A 290 -52.99 -0.34 -0.38
N SER A 291 -53.41 0.90 -0.66
CA SER A 291 -52.55 1.94 -1.20
C SER A 291 -51.59 2.50 -0.14
N THR A 292 -50.40 2.92 -0.58
CA THR A 292 -49.46 3.66 0.27
C THR A 292 -50.05 5.01 0.68
N VAL A 293 -49.95 5.35 1.96
CA VAL A 293 -50.48 6.60 2.52
C VAL A 293 -49.33 7.53 2.87
N LEU A 294 -49.38 8.76 2.34
CA LEU A 294 -48.47 9.85 2.70
C LEU A 294 -49.18 10.81 3.65
N ILE A 295 -48.64 10.99 4.85
CA ILE A 295 -49.18 11.91 5.87
C ILE A 295 -48.28 13.15 5.93
N ILE A 296 -48.83 14.30 5.58
CA ILE A 296 -48.11 15.58 5.57
C ILE A 296 -48.65 16.47 6.68
N GLY A 297 -47.74 17.08 7.43
CA GLY A 297 -48.06 18.01 8.50
C GLY A 297 -46.79 18.46 9.20
N GLU A 298 -46.83 19.62 9.84
CA GLU A 298 -45.71 20.16 10.61
C GLU A 298 -45.35 19.24 11.80
N THR A 299 -44.18 19.46 12.40
CA THR A 299 -43.76 18.71 13.58
C THR A 299 -44.73 18.96 14.72
N GLY A 300 -45.17 17.89 15.40
CA GLY A 300 -46.11 17.98 16.52
C GLY A 300 -47.59 18.01 16.16
N THR A 301 -47.99 17.94 14.87
CA THR A 301 -49.41 17.93 14.46
C THR A 301 -50.12 16.58 14.63
N GLY A 302 -49.50 15.63 15.34
CA GLY A 302 -50.12 14.32 15.62
C GLY A 302 -50.15 13.34 14.43
N LYS A 303 -49.22 13.44 13.47
CA LYS A 303 -49.12 12.51 12.32
C LYS A 303 -49.09 11.03 12.74
N GLU A 304 -48.47 10.74 13.87
CA GLU A 304 -48.41 9.38 14.44
C GLU A 304 -49.80 8.84 14.81
N LEU A 305 -50.69 9.70 15.35
CA LEU A 305 -52.08 9.32 15.67
C LEU A 305 -52.82 8.88 14.40
N PHE A 306 -52.61 9.57 13.28
CA PHE A 306 -53.18 9.18 11.99
C PHE A 306 -52.61 7.86 11.48
N ALA A 307 -51.29 7.67 11.51
CA ALA A 307 -50.66 6.43 11.04
C ALA A 307 -51.15 5.20 11.82
N GLN A 308 -51.19 5.28 13.15
CA GLN A 308 -51.68 4.20 14.00
C GLN A 308 -53.20 3.96 13.80
N SER A 309 -53.98 5.03 13.64
CA SER A 309 -55.43 4.93 13.39
C SER A 309 -55.75 4.27 12.05
N ILE A 310 -54.98 4.60 11.00
CA ILE A 310 -55.09 3.98 9.68
C ILE A 310 -54.81 2.48 9.78
N HIS A 311 -53.71 2.10 10.43
CA HIS A 311 -53.39 0.68 10.63
C HIS A 311 -54.51 -0.06 11.38
N ASN A 312 -55.00 0.53 12.47
CA ASN A 312 -56.04 -0.06 13.34
C ASN A 312 -57.42 -0.18 12.69
N GLU A 313 -57.73 0.60 11.65
CA GLU A 313 -58.98 0.46 10.87
C GLU A 313 -58.78 -0.33 9.56
N SER A 314 -57.55 -0.77 9.27
CA SER A 314 -57.25 -1.52 8.05
C SER A 314 -57.48 -3.03 8.19
N PRO A 315 -57.58 -3.77 7.07
CA PRO A 315 -57.55 -5.24 7.10
C PRO A 315 -56.27 -5.83 7.72
N ARG A 316 -55.22 -5.02 7.89
CA ARG A 316 -53.93 -5.40 8.49
C ARG A 316 -53.86 -5.12 9.99
N GLN A 317 -54.97 -4.76 10.63
CA GLN A 317 -55.07 -4.42 12.05
C GLN A 317 -54.62 -5.53 13.04
N SER A 318 -54.40 -6.76 12.58
CA SER A 318 -53.90 -7.87 13.40
C SER A 318 -52.46 -8.27 13.04
N ALA A 319 -51.87 -7.58 12.06
CA ALA A 319 -50.51 -7.82 11.58
C ALA A 319 -49.54 -6.76 12.16
N PRO A 320 -48.21 -6.97 12.07
CA PRO A 320 -47.24 -6.09 12.71
C PRO A 320 -47.35 -4.63 12.25
N PHE A 321 -47.26 -3.70 13.20
CA PHE A 321 -47.02 -2.29 12.95
C PHE A 321 -45.60 -1.94 13.39
N ILE A 322 -44.75 -1.57 12.43
CA ILE A 322 -43.36 -1.20 12.67
C ILE A 322 -43.20 0.27 12.32
N ALA A 323 -42.80 1.10 13.29
CA ALA A 323 -42.48 2.50 13.06
C ALA A 323 -40.98 2.73 13.14
N GLN A 324 -40.43 3.43 12.16
CA GLN A 324 -39.02 3.80 12.10
C GLN A 324 -38.89 5.30 11.87
N ASN A 325 -38.25 6.01 12.81
CA ASN A 325 -37.83 7.39 12.60
C ASN A 325 -36.54 7.40 11.77
N CYS A 326 -36.58 8.08 10.62
CA CYS A 326 -35.50 8.05 9.64
C CYS A 326 -34.48 9.18 9.84
N ALA A 327 -34.81 10.22 10.61
CA ALA A 327 -33.85 11.27 10.99
C ALA A 327 -32.85 10.82 12.06
N ALA A 328 -33.17 9.76 12.81
CA ALA A 328 -32.33 9.24 13.88
C ALA A 328 -31.18 8.33 13.38
N LEU A 329 -31.06 8.05 12.07
CA LEU A 329 -30.15 7.05 11.52
C LEU A 329 -29.27 7.60 10.39
N PRO A 330 -27.96 7.25 10.34
CA PRO A 330 -27.10 7.54 9.19
C PRO A 330 -27.58 6.84 7.91
N GLU A 331 -27.42 7.50 6.75
CA GLU A 331 -27.94 7.03 5.44
C GLU A 331 -27.44 5.62 5.06
N GLY A 332 -26.15 5.33 5.25
CA GLY A 332 -25.58 4.00 4.96
C GLY A 332 -26.09 2.87 5.87
N LEU A 333 -26.67 3.21 7.03
CA LEU A 333 -27.26 2.24 7.95
C LEU A 333 -28.73 1.95 7.60
N LEU A 334 -29.41 2.94 7.04
CA LEU A 334 -30.83 2.89 6.73
C LEU A 334 -31.13 1.83 5.65
N GLU A 335 -30.27 1.70 4.64
CA GLU A 335 -30.41 0.69 3.59
C GLU A 335 -30.33 -0.75 4.15
N GLY A 336 -29.30 -1.05 4.94
CA GLY A 336 -29.14 -2.36 5.58
C GLY A 336 -30.25 -2.68 6.59
N LEU A 337 -30.87 -1.67 7.20
CA LEU A 337 -32.05 -1.86 8.06
C LEU A 337 -33.31 -2.14 7.25
N LEU A 338 -33.56 -1.39 6.18
CA LEU A 338 -34.76 -1.54 5.36
C LEU A 338 -34.78 -2.88 4.64
N PHE A 339 -33.68 -3.24 3.98
CA PHE A 339 -33.59 -4.42 3.11
C PHE A 339 -32.97 -5.65 3.78
N GLY A 340 -32.32 -5.48 4.94
CA GLY A 340 -31.62 -6.56 5.62
C GLY A 340 -30.21 -6.78 5.08
N THR A 341 -29.55 -7.81 5.57
CA THR A 341 -28.20 -8.18 5.17
C THR A 341 -28.14 -9.66 4.84
N ALA A 342 -27.55 -10.01 3.70
CA ALA A 342 -27.32 -11.41 3.31
C ALA A 342 -25.84 -11.80 3.54
N PRO A 343 -25.54 -13.08 3.79
CA PRO A 343 -24.17 -13.58 3.85
C PRO A 343 -23.41 -13.24 2.56
N GLY A 344 -22.27 -12.55 2.69
CA GLY A 344 -21.43 -12.15 1.55
C GLY A 344 -21.71 -10.75 0.98
N SER A 345 -22.68 -10.00 1.52
CA SER A 345 -22.88 -8.58 1.17
C SER A 345 -21.70 -7.68 1.59
N PHE A 346 -21.00 -8.04 2.67
CA PHE A 346 -19.69 -7.50 3.08
C PHE A 346 -18.95 -8.53 3.95
N THR A 347 -17.65 -8.31 4.23
CA THR A 347 -16.85 -9.23 5.04
C THR A 347 -17.36 -9.30 6.49
N GLY A 348 -17.88 -10.47 6.88
CA GLY A 348 -18.50 -10.68 8.20
C GLY A 348 -20.00 -10.38 8.27
N ALA A 349 -20.67 -10.16 7.13
CA ALA A 349 -22.13 -10.00 7.08
C ALA A 349 -22.85 -11.23 7.64
N VAL A 350 -23.73 -10.98 8.61
CA VAL A 350 -24.62 -11.99 9.20
C VAL A 350 -25.98 -11.84 8.54
N ASP A 351 -26.64 -12.97 8.27
CA ASP A 351 -27.99 -12.97 7.70
C ASP A 351 -28.97 -12.27 8.65
N ARG A 352 -29.64 -11.21 8.21
CA ARG A 352 -30.63 -10.47 9.01
C ARG A 352 -31.80 -10.00 8.14
N PRO A 353 -33.05 -10.29 8.53
CA PRO A 353 -34.23 -9.84 7.79
C PRO A 353 -34.37 -8.31 7.88
N GLY A 354 -34.68 -7.68 6.75
CA GLY A 354 -34.94 -6.24 6.66
C GLY A 354 -36.26 -5.83 7.29
N LEU A 355 -36.47 -4.53 7.51
CA LEU A 355 -37.74 -3.99 8.01
C LEU A 355 -38.91 -4.27 7.06
N PHE A 356 -38.67 -4.33 5.74
CA PHE A 356 -39.70 -4.75 4.77
C PHE A 356 -40.16 -6.19 4.99
N GLU A 357 -39.22 -7.10 5.26
CA GLU A 357 -39.52 -8.50 5.53
C GLU A 357 -40.21 -8.67 6.89
N GLN A 358 -39.76 -7.95 7.92
CA GLN A 358 -40.38 -7.97 9.24
C GLN A 358 -41.79 -7.38 9.26
N ALA A 359 -42.07 -6.39 8.41
CA ALA A 359 -43.39 -5.77 8.26
C ALA A 359 -44.28 -6.50 7.24
N ASN A 360 -43.86 -7.66 6.72
CA ASN A 360 -44.61 -8.38 5.70
C ASN A 360 -46.04 -8.72 6.18
N GLY A 361 -47.04 -8.42 5.35
CA GLY A 361 -48.46 -8.52 5.71
C GLY A 361 -48.98 -7.44 6.68
N GLY A 362 -48.10 -6.59 7.22
CA GLY A 362 -48.41 -5.55 8.19
C GLY A 362 -48.27 -4.12 7.64
N THR A 363 -47.78 -3.21 8.48
CA THR A 363 -47.59 -1.79 8.16
C THR A 363 -46.21 -1.32 8.62
N LEU A 364 -45.47 -0.70 7.70
CA LEU A 364 -44.20 -0.02 7.97
C LEU A 364 -44.43 1.50 7.88
N LEU A 365 -44.31 2.19 9.01
CA LEU A 365 -44.32 3.65 9.06
C LEU A 365 -42.87 4.15 8.98
N LEU A 366 -42.59 4.95 7.95
CA LEU A 366 -41.34 5.69 7.80
C LEU A 366 -41.60 7.14 8.21
N ASP A 367 -41.17 7.52 9.41
CA ASP A 367 -41.34 8.88 9.92
C ASP A 367 -40.13 9.75 9.56
N GLU A 368 -40.37 11.04 9.34
CA GLU A 368 -39.35 12.00 8.88
C GLU A 368 -38.68 11.59 7.55
N LEU A 369 -39.48 11.14 6.58
CA LEU A 369 -39.01 10.77 5.23
C LEU A 369 -38.16 11.85 4.54
N ASN A 370 -38.41 13.12 4.85
CA ASN A 370 -37.65 14.27 4.34
C ASN A 370 -36.19 14.31 4.83
N ALA A 371 -35.83 13.53 5.86
CA ALA A 371 -34.45 13.37 6.33
C ALA A 371 -33.67 12.31 5.54
N MET A 372 -34.34 11.54 4.66
CA MET A 372 -33.66 10.58 3.79
C MET A 372 -32.99 11.29 2.60
N GLY A 373 -31.79 10.85 2.22
CA GLY A 373 -31.10 11.35 1.03
C GLY A 373 -31.85 11.01 -0.27
N PRO A 374 -31.66 11.80 -1.35
CA PRO A 374 -32.39 11.66 -2.61
C PRO A 374 -32.24 10.30 -3.29
N THR A 375 -31.16 9.56 -3.02
CA THR A 375 -30.86 8.25 -3.61
C THR A 375 -31.80 7.16 -3.09
N LEU A 376 -32.19 7.21 -1.82
CA LEU A 376 -33.03 6.18 -1.19
C LEU A 376 -34.53 6.37 -1.49
N CYS A 377 -34.97 7.62 -1.70
CA CYS A 377 -36.35 7.93 -2.08
C CYS A 377 -36.76 7.31 -3.45
N MET A 378 -35.81 7.00 -4.34
CA MET A 378 -36.08 6.32 -5.61
C MET A 378 -36.35 4.81 -5.45
N ALA A 379 -35.76 4.16 -4.45
CA ALA A 379 -35.92 2.72 -4.21
C ALA A 379 -37.29 2.35 -3.59
N GLY A 380 -38.00 3.33 -3.01
CA GLY A 380 -39.35 3.15 -2.44
C GLY A 380 -40.47 2.99 -3.48
N ARG A 381 -40.16 3.06 -4.78
CA ARG A 381 -41.05 2.60 -5.87
C ARG A 381 -40.78 1.12 -6.16
N LEU A 382 -41.05 0.26 -5.19
CA LEU A 382 -41.21 -1.17 -5.46
C LEU A 382 -42.72 -1.44 -5.53
N THR A 383 -43.12 -1.95 -6.70
CA THR A 383 -44.47 -2.26 -7.18
C THR A 383 -45.34 -3.03 -6.20
#